data_AF-X0VLH9-F1
#
_entry.id   AF-X0VLH9-F1
#
_cell.length_a   1.000
_cell.length_b   1.000
_cell.length_c   1.000
_cell.angle_alpha   90.00
_cell.angle_beta   90.00
_cell.angle_gamma   90.00
#
_symmetry.space_group_name_H-M   'P 1'
#
loop_
_entity.id
_entity.type
_entity.pdbx_description
1 polymer ?
#
loop_
_entity_poly.entity_id
_entity_poly.type
_entity_poly.pdbx_seq_one_letter_code
_entity_poly.pdbx_strand_id
1 'polypeptide(L)' 'RSTLDHLGIEGLKQLDDVAREGDLWWALAGSIDTDCVSQLWAHRVQPHCFGVRGDVCDRGRTGTLSNDRISKWKESLGM' A
#
# COMPACT_ATOMS: atom_id res chain seq x y z
N ARG A 1 -7.76 -11.19 1.17
CA ARG A 1 -8.12 -10.28 0.06
C ARG A 1 -7.68 -8.88 0.45
N SER A 2 -6.89 -8.25 -0.40
CA SER A 2 -6.41 -6.88 -0.25
C SER A 2 -7.38 -5.89 -0.92
N THR A 3 -7.22 -4.60 -0.66
CA THR A 3 -7.95 -3.57 -1.40
C THR A 3 -7.66 -3.62 -2.90
N LEU A 4 -6.44 -4.01 -3.28
CA LEU A 4 -6.07 -4.27 -4.67
C LEU A 4 -6.90 -5.41 -5.28
N ASP A 5 -7.17 -6.50 -4.54
CA ASP A 5 -8.02 -7.59 -5.03
C ASP A 5 -9.48 -7.17 -5.24
N HIS A 6 -9.94 -6.17 -4.48
CA HIS A 6 -11.34 -5.72 -4.52
C HIS A 6 -11.60 -4.67 -5.60
N LEU A 7 -10.69 -3.72 -5.79
CA LEU A 7 -10.85 -2.61 -6.74
C LEU A 7 -10.11 -2.84 -8.07
N GLY A 8 -9.11 -3.71 -8.05
CA GLY A 8 -8.17 -3.86 -9.17
C GLY A 8 -7.29 -2.62 -9.37
N ILE A 9 -6.32 -2.75 -10.26
CA ILE A 9 -5.41 -1.66 -10.62
C ILE A 9 -6.17 -0.48 -11.25
N GLU A 10 -7.10 -0.74 -12.17
CA GLU A 10 -7.83 0.33 -12.86
C GLU A 10 -8.70 1.15 -11.91
N GLY A 11 -9.37 0.52 -10.95
CA GLY A 11 -10.16 1.23 -9.94
C GLY A 11 -9.28 2.11 -9.04
N LEU A 12 -8.10 1.62 -8.66
CA LEU A 12 -7.15 2.40 -7.87
C LEU A 12 -6.51 3.54 -8.68
N LYS A 13 -6.29 3.34 -9.98
CA LYS A 13 -5.81 4.41 -10.88
C LYS A 13 -6.82 5.53 -11.03
N GLN A 14 -8.11 5.20 -11.18
CA GLN A 14 -9.18 6.20 -11.20
C GLN A 14 -9.23 6.99 -9.89
N LEU A 15 -9.04 6.33 -8.74
CA LEU A 15 -8.97 7.01 -7.45
C LEU A 15 -7.77 7.97 -7.36
N ASP A 16 -6.60 7.56 -7.85
CA ASP A 16 -5.39 8.37 -7.88
C ASP A 16 -5.54 9.60 -8.80
N ASP A 17 -6.15 9.42 -9.97
CA ASP A 17 -6.45 10.51 -10.91
C ASP A 17 -7.39 11.54 -10.27
N VAL A 18 -8.49 11.09 -9.64
CA VAL A 18 -9.44 11.98 -8.96
C VAL A 18 -8.78 12.71 -7.77
N ALA A 19 -7.96 12.02 -6.98
CA ALA A 19 -7.25 12.64 -5.86
C ALA A 19 -6.29 13.73 -6.35
N ARG A 20 -5.54 13.45 -7.43
CA ARG A 20 -4.62 14.40 -8.04
C ARG A 20 -5.31 15.61 -8.65
N GLU A 21 -6.43 15.42 -9.35
CA GLU A 21 -7.24 16.52 -9.89
C GLU A 21 -7.81 17.42 -8.80
N GLY A 22 -8.12 16.84 -7.62
CA GLY A 22 -8.61 17.57 -6.46
C GLY A 22 -7.53 18.17 -5.56
N ASP A 23 -6.24 18.03 -5.88
CA ASP A 23 -5.11 18.36 -4.98
C ASP A 23 -5.26 17.72 -3.59
N LEU A 24 -5.69 16.45 -3.57
CA LEU A 24 -5.95 15.68 -2.36
C LEU A 24 -4.86 14.64 -2.11
N TRP A 25 -4.48 14.53 -0.85
CA TRP A 25 -3.73 13.38 -0.37
C TRP A 25 -4.66 12.21 -0.09
N TRP A 26 -4.20 11.02 -0.45
CA TRP A 26 -4.93 9.79 -0.17
C TRP A 26 -3.99 8.70 0.33
N ALA A 27 -4.53 7.83 1.18
CA ALA A 27 -3.82 6.71 1.77
C ALA A 27 -4.47 5.40 1.32
N LEU A 28 -3.65 4.39 1.01
CA LEU A 28 -4.11 3.05 0.69
C LEU A 28 -3.87 2.11 1.86
N ALA A 29 -4.93 1.45 2.33
CA ALA A 29 -4.87 0.44 3.38
C ALA A 29 -5.70 -0.79 3.00
N GLY A 30 -5.61 -1.85 3.79
CA GLY A 30 -6.43 -3.06 3.63
C GLY A 30 -5.64 -4.25 3.10
N SER A 31 -4.99 -4.97 4.01
CA SER A 31 -4.19 -6.18 3.74
C SER A 31 -3.19 -6.01 2.57
N ILE A 32 -2.55 -4.84 2.49
CA ILE A 32 -1.50 -4.53 1.52
C ILE A 32 -0.17 -5.11 2.02
N ASP A 33 0.61 -5.67 1.10
CA ASP A 33 1.98 -6.16 1.26
C ASP A 33 2.92 -5.45 0.26
N THR A 34 4.23 -5.73 0.33
CA THR A 34 5.24 -5.11 -0.55
C THR A 34 5.07 -5.48 -2.04
N ASP A 35 4.48 -6.63 -2.33
CA ASP A 35 4.20 -7.07 -3.71
C ASP A 35 3.08 -6.24 -4.33
N CYS A 36 2.05 -5.90 -3.54
CA CYS A 36 1.02 -4.94 -3.96
C CYS A 36 1.66 -3.59 -4.32
N VAL A 37 2.62 -3.10 -3.54
CA VAL A 37 3.27 -1.80 -3.82
C VAL A 37 4.04 -1.85 -5.14
N SER A 38 4.76 -2.94 -5.39
CA SER A 38 5.47 -3.17 -6.66
C SER A 38 4.52 -3.14 -7.87
N GLN A 39 3.34 -3.74 -7.74
CA GLN A 39 2.31 -3.68 -8.78
C GLN A 39 1.78 -2.26 -9.00
N LEU A 40 1.51 -1.51 -7.92
CA LEU A 40 1.03 -0.13 -8.03
C LEU A 40 2.03 0.78 -8.76
N TRP A 41 3.33 0.69 -8.43
CA TRP A 41 4.35 1.46 -9.14
C TRP A 41 4.48 1.09 -10.61
N ALA A 42 4.40 -0.20 -10.95
CA ALA A 42 4.44 -0.66 -12.34
C ALA A 42 3.29 -0.04 -13.17
N HIS A 43 2.16 0.26 -12.53
CA HIS A 43 0.99 0.90 -13.14
C HIS A 43 0.88 2.41 -12.87
N ARG A 44 1.90 3.03 -12.27
CA ARG A 44 1.97 4.46 -11.92
C ARG A 44 0.84 4.94 -11.01
N VAL A 45 0.36 4.07 -10.13
CA VAL A 45 -0.57 4.44 -9.06
C VAL A 45 0.25 4.79 -7.81
N GLN A 46 0.14 6.01 -7.29
CA GLN A 46 1.02 6.50 -6.23
C GLN A 46 0.24 7.07 -5.04
N PRO A 47 -0.26 6.21 -4.12
CA PRO A 47 -0.79 6.67 -2.85
C PRO A 47 0.25 7.49 -2.08
N HIS A 48 -0.19 8.52 -1.38
CA HIS A 48 0.69 9.37 -0.57
C HIS A 48 1.14 8.66 0.71
N CYS A 49 0.36 7.66 1.15
CA CYS A 49 0.63 6.90 2.35
C CYS A 49 0.07 5.48 2.24
N PHE A 50 0.75 4.52 2.89
CA PHE A 50 0.28 3.15 3.04
C PHE A 50 -0.08 2.85 4.50
N GLY A 51 -1.30 2.38 4.72
CA GLY A 51 -1.75 1.88 6.01
C GLY A 51 -1.52 0.39 6.15
N VAL A 52 -0.51 -0.01 6.92
CA VAL A 52 -0.08 -1.40 7.09
C VAL A 52 -0.14 -1.85 8.54
N ARG A 53 -0.50 -3.13 8.75
CA ARG A 53 -0.48 -3.73 10.08
C ARG A 53 -0.08 -5.20 10.02
N GLY A 54 -0.85 -6.02 9.32
CA GLY A 54 -0.61 -7.46 9.28
C GLY A 54 0.77 -7.82 8.73
N ASP A 55 1.17 -7.17 7.65
CA ASP A 55 2.39 -7.52 6.92
C ASP A 55 3.69 -7.09 7.64
N VAL A 56 3.61 -6.03 8.47
CA VAL A 56 4.73 -5.53 9.29
C VAL A 56 4.84 -6.22 10.67
N CYS A 57 4.10 -7.31 10.91
CA CYS A 57 4.10 -8.05 12.16
C CYS A 57 4.54 -9.52 11.98
N ASP A 58 5.21 -10.10 12.98
CA ASP A 58 5.74 -11.48 12.89
C ASP A 58 4.67 -12.59 12.84
N ARG A 59 3.44 -12.28 13.25
CA ARG A 59 2.31 -13.24 13.31
C ARG A 59 1.00 -12.64 12.77
N GLY A 60 1.11 -11.78 11.76
CA GLY A 60 -0.05 -11.06 11.22
C GLY A 60 -0.59 -9.99 12.17
N ARG A 61 -1.83 -9.53 11.93
CA ARG A 61 -2.38 -8.28 12.50
C ARG A 61 -2.44 -8.19 14.04
N THR A 62 -2.49 -9.32 14.72
CA THR A 62 -2.51 -9.41 16.19
C THR A 62 -1.13 -9.59 16.81
N GLY A 63 -0.10 -9.79 15.98
CA GLY A 63 1.28 -9.95 16.42
C GLY A 63 1.96 -8.64 16.82
N THR A 64 3.19 -8.75 17.29
CA THR A 64 4.07 -7.60 17.53
C THR A 64 4.62 -7.05 16.22
N LEU A 65 4.88 -5.75 16.20
CA LEU A 65 5.62 -5.12 15.10
C LEU A 65 7.01 -5.76 15.00
N SER A 66 7.45 -5.96 13.76
CA SER A 66 8.74 -6.57 13.45
C SER A 66 9.61 -5.53 12.77
N ASN A 67 10.73 -5.16 13.38
CA ASN A 67 11.65 -4.18 12.81
C ASN A 67 12.15 -4.61 11.43
N ASP A 68 12.46 -5.90 11.25
CA ASP A 68 12.95 -6.43 9.97
C ASP A 68 11.90 -6.27 8.85
N ARG A 69 10.63 -6.51 9.17
CA ARG A 69 9.53 -6.33 8.20
C ARG A 69 9.27 -4.85 7.89
N ILE A 70 9.39 -3.98 8.90
CA ILE A 70 9.31 -2.53 8.69
C ILE A 70 10.46 -2.05 7.80
N SER A 71 11.68 -2.56 8.00
CA SER A 71 12.83 -2.22 7.15
C SER A 71 12.60 -2.63 5.69
N LYS A 72 12.09 -3.85 5.45
CA LYS A 72 11.70 -4.28 4.09
C LYS A 72 10.65 -3.38 3.45
N TRP A 73 9.68 -2.92 4.24
CA TRP A 73 8.69 -1.95 3.77
C TRP A 73 9.33 -0.63 3.37
N LYS A 74 10.25 -0.09 4.19
CA LYS A 74 11.00 1.13 3.84
C LYS A 74 11.79 0.97 2.55
N GLU A 75 12.54 -0.12 2.42
CA GLU A 75 13.30 -0.44 1.21
C GLU A 75 12.39 -0.52 -0.02
N SER A 76 11.21 -1.17 0.11
CA SER A 76 10.25 -1.23 -1.00
C SER A 76 9.84 0.18 -1.43
N LEU A 77 9.56 1.08 -0.48
CA LEU A 77 9.16 2.46 -0.72
C LEU A 77 10.32 3.38 -1.20
N GLY A 78 11.54 2.87 -1.30
CA GLY A 78 12.73 3.65 -1.65
C GLY A 78 13.21 4.58 -0.52
N MET A 79 12.96 4.21 0.74
CA MET A 79 13.32 4.96 1.96
C MET A 79 14.52 4.36 2.71
#